data_AF-A0A947RT56-F1
#
_entry.id   AF-A0A947RT56-F1
#
_cell.length_a   1.000
_cell.length_b   1.000
_cell.length_c   1.000
_cell.angle_alpha   90.00
_cell.angle_beta   90.00
_cell.angle_gamma   90.00
#
_symmetry.space_group_name_H-M   'P 1'
#
loop_
_entity.id
_entity.type
_entity.pdbx_description
1 polymer ?
#
loop_
_entity_poly.entity_id
_entity_poly.type
_entity_poly.pdbx_seq_one_letter_code
_entity_poly.pdbx_strand_id
1 'polypeptide(L)'
;MKCFIAFACAAMLLAGPAAARADDWCLDGDGLRVEIDGATVTVCHDAARYNCCPDPFQYAVSWDFDTLVVTETEVLTNPCYCLCCYDLSTTIEDVPPGQFTLRLRWFDYETLDWAQLEAPFGVDDVGQSGTHVLGASQSSGCLAASGNTARSWSRVKTLYR
;
A
#
# COMPACT_ATOMS: atom_id res chain seq x y z
N MET A 1 55.96 -44.84 7.89
CA MET A 1 54.83 -45.34 7.08
C MET A 1 53.58 -45.35 7.95
N LYS A 2 52.43 -45.01 7.35
CA LYS A 2 51.06 -44.88 7.92
C LYS A 2 50.64 -43.46 8.33
N CYS A 3 50.38 -42.71 7.27
CA CYS A 3 49.33 -41.72 7.08
C CYS A 3 48.00 -42.14 7.75
N PHE A 4 47.37 -41.26 8.51
CA PHE A 4 45.93 -41.30 8.78
C PHE A 4 45.36 -39.89 8.64
N ILE A 5 44.52 -39.75 7.63
CA ILE A 5 43.77 -38.57 7.23
C ILE A 5 42.55 -38.47 8.15
N ALA A 6 42.46 -37.40 8.94
CA ALA A 6 41.24 -37.06 9.66
C ALA A 6 40.32 -36.28 8.71
N PHE A 7 39.21 -36.93 8.33
CA PHE A 7 38.12 -36.36 7.54
C PHE A 7 37.44 -35.24 8.35
N ALA A 8 37.59 -33.99 7.88
CA ALA A 8 36.76 -32.88 8.34
C ALA A 8 35.37 -33.00 7.71
N CYS A 9 34.39 -33.41 8.51
CA CYS A 9 32.99 -33.45 8.09
C CYS A 9 32.41 -32.03 8.18
N ALA A 10 32.48 -31.27 7.08
CA ALA A 10 31.84 -29.97 6.97
C ALA A 10 30.31 -30.15 6.86
N ALA A 11 29.60 -29.93 7.97
CA ALA A 11 28.15 -29.84 7.96
C ALA A 11 27.73 -28.51 7.33
N MET A 12 27.37 -28.53 6.04
CA MET A 12 26.69 -27.41 5.39
C MET A 12 25.25 -27.32 5.94
N LEU A 13 25.06 -26.41 6.89
CA LEU A 13 23.73 -25.92 7.28
C LEU A 13 23.15 -25.16 6.08
N LEU A 14 22.28 -25.82 5.33
CA LEU A 14 21.38 -25.16 4.38
C LEU A 14 20.35 -24.35 5.19
N ALA A 15 20.69 -23.12 5.54
CA ALA A 15 19.71 -22.14 5.93
C ALA A 15 18.86 -21.87 4.68
N GLY A 16 17.72 -22.54 4.56
CA GLY A 16 16.71 -22.17 3.58
C GLY A 16 16.34 -20.70 3.78
N PRO A 17 16.01 -19.96 2.70
CA PRO A 17 15.56 -18.59 2.84
C PRO A 17 14.36 -18.63 3.78
N ALA A 18 14.45 -17.90 4.89
CA ALA A 18 13.31 -17.66 5.74
C ALA A 18 12.23 -17.07 4.83
N ALA A 19 11.21 -17.86 4.50
CA ALA A 19 9.96 -17.31 4.00
C ALA A 19 9.51 -16.36 5.10
N ALA A 20 9.74 -15.06 4.89
CA ALA A 20 9.24 -14.03 5.77
C ALA A 20 7.74 -14.32 5.90
N ARG A 21 7.32 -14.69 7.12
CA ARG A 21 5.90 -14.74 7.41
C ARG A 21 5.41 -13.33 7.11
N ALA A 22 4.46 -13.21 6.19
CA ALA A 22 3.74 -11.97 6.00
C ALA A 22 3.22 -11.57 7.37
N ASP A 23 3.70 -10.44 7.88
CA ASP A 23 3.30 -9.94 9.19
C ASP A 23 1.81 -9.59 9.10
N ASP A 24 0.98 -10.26 9.89
CA ASP A 24 -0.49 -10.25 9.81
C ASP A 24 -1.12 -9.02 10.46
N TRP A 25 -0.43 -7.87 10.43
CA TRP A 25 -0.85 -6.67 11.13
C TRP A 25 -2.11 -6.02 10.52
N CYS A 26 -2.54 -6.47 9.34
CA CYS A 26 -3.73 -6.00 8.64
C CYS A 26 -5.02 -6.77 8.92
N LEU A 27 -5.04 -7.78 9.80
CA LEU A 27 -6.28 -8.53 10.05
C LEU A 27 -7.43 -7.71 10.63
N ASP A 28 -7.10 -6.71 11.46
CA ASP A 28 -8.08 -5.89 12.18
C ASP A 28 -7.91 -4.39 11.90
N GLY A 29 -7.15 -4.04 10.86
CA GLY A 29 -6.61 -2.68 10.66
C GLY A 29 -7.03 -1.97 9.38
N ASP A 30 -7.85 -2.60 8.53
CA ASP A 30 -8.27 -2.03 7.25
C ASP A 30 -9.01 -0.69 7.47
N GLY A 31 -8.44 0.38 6.93
CA GLY A 31 -8.83 1.74 7.29
C GLY A 31 -8.65 2.74 6.16
N LEU A 32 -9.53 3.73 6.15
CA LEU A 32 -9.46 4.88 5.24
C LEU A 32 -9.13 6.13 6.04
N ARG A 33 -8.07 6.82 5.64
CA ARG A 33 -7.75 8.17 6.10
C ARG A 33 -7.65 9.14 4.93
N VAL A 34 -7.95 10.40 5.23
CA VAL A 34 -7.90 11.50 4.27
C VAL A 34 -7.07 12.61 4.88
N GLU A 35 -6.00 13.00 4.20
CA GLU A 35 -5.14 14.13 4.58
C GLU A 35 -5.29 15.24 3.55
N ILE A 36 -5.37 16.48 4.01
CA ILE A 36 -5.70 17.64 3.17
C ILE A 36 -4.60 18.68 3.36
N ASP A 37 -3.98 19.09 2.25
CA ASP A 37 -3.00 20.18 2.21
C ASP A 37 -3.37 21.15 1.07
N GLY A 38 -3.99 22.27 1.43
CA GLY A 38 -4.57 23.20 0.46
C GLY A 38 -5.64 22.52 -0.40
N ALA A 39 -5.40 22.48 -1.71
CA ALA A 39 -6.29 21.83 -2.69
C ALA A 39 -5.90 20.37 -3.01
N THR A 40 -4.91 19.82 -2.30
CA THR A 40 -4.44 18.44 -2.50
C THR A 40 -5.05 17.53 -1.44
N VAL A 41 -5.70 16.45 -1.90
CA VAL A 41 -6.25 15.39 -1.07
C VAL A 41 -5.39 14.15 -1.20
N THR A 42 -4.82 13.69 -0.09
CA THR A 42 -4.12 12.41 0.00
C THR A 42 -5.08 11.38 0.57
N VAL A 43 -5.33 10.33 -0.21
CA VAL A 43 -6.16 9.19 0.15
C VAL A 43 -5.26 8.08 0.65
N CYS A 44 -5.56 7.57 1.85
CA CYS A 44 -4.76 6.57 2.56
C CYS A 44 -5.59 5.34 2.83
N HIS A 45 -5.16 4.20 2.27
CA HIS A 45 -5.71 2.88 2.56
C HIS A 45 -4.72 2.18 3.48
N ASP A 46 -4.97 2.26 4.78
CA ASP A 46 -4.11 1.67 5.80
C ASP A 46 -4.44 0.19 5.95
N ALA A 47 -3.41 -0.64 6.12
CA ALA A 47 -3.56 -2.09 6.33
C ALA A 47 -4.36 -2.84 5.24
N ALA A 48 -4.20 -2.43 3.99
CA ALA A 48 -4.79 -3.13 2.84
C ALA A 48 -4.14 -4.51 2.64
N ARG A 49 -4.94 -5.52 2.28
CA ARG A 49 -4.47 -6.90 2.09
C ARG A 49 -4.51 -7.30 0.61
N TYR A 50 -3.33 -7.57 0.05
CA TYR A 50 -3.15 -7.89 -1.36
C TYR A 50 -2.10 -8.99 -1.57
N ASN A 51 -1.94 -9.47 -2.80
CA ASN A 51 -0.84 -10.34 -3.18
C ASN A 51 0.52 -9.73 -2.78
N CYS A 52 1.49 -10.57 -2.39
CA CYS A 52 2.84 -10.10 -2.07
C CYS A 52 3.63 -9.56 -3.27
N CYS A 53 3.21 -9.88 -4.49
CA CYS A 53 3.94 -9.56 -5.72
C CYS A 53 3.06 -8.82 -6.72
N PRO A 54 2.46 -7.68 -6.33
CA PRO A 54 1.70 -6.88 -7.24
C PRO A 54 2.67 -6.13 -8.17
N ASP A 55 2.23 -5.91 -9.40
CA ASP A 55 2.71 -4.79 -10.17
C ASP A 55 2.27 -3.48 -9.48
N PRO A 56 2.73 -2.30 -9.93
CA PRO A 56 2.26 -1.04 -9.37
C PRO A 56 0.72 -0.95 -9.36
N PHE A 57 0.14 -0.76 -8.18
CA PHE A 57 -1.29 -0.51 -8.01
C PHE A 57 -1.75 0.65 -8.87
N GLN A 58 -2.93 0.50 -9.47
CA GLN A 58 -3.55 1.52 -10.30
C GLN A 58 -4.73 2.16 -9.57
N TYR A 59 -4.92 3.45 -9.81
CA TYR A 59 -6.02 4.22 -9.25
C TYR A 59 -6.79 4.90 -10.36
N ALA A 60 -8.12 4.78 -10.31
CA ALA A 60 -9.02 5.58 -11.12
C ALA A 60 -9.83 6.50 -10.21
N VAL A 61 -9.93 7.77 -10.57
CA VAL A 61 -10.66 8.79 -9.81
C VAL A 61 -11.82 9.30 -10.64
N SER A 62 -12.99 9.40 -10.02
CA SER A 62 -14.21 9.92 -10.64
C SER A 62 -15.06 10.65 -9.60
N TRP A 63 -15.98 11.49 -10.07
CA TRP A 63 -16.97 12.15 -9.22
C TRP A 63 -18.36 11.55 -9.41
N ASP A 64 -19.06 11.39 -8.31
CA ASP A 64 -20.49 11.08 -8.24
C ASP A 64 -21.15 12.12 -7.32
N PHE A 65 -21.64 13.22 -7.91
CA PHE A 65 -22.13 14.40 -7.18
C PHE A 65 -21.12 14.96 -6.17
N ASP A 66 -21.37 14.77 -4.87
CA ASP A 66 -20.54 15.19 -3.75
C ASP A 66 -19.61 14.07 -3.25
N THR A 67 -19.52 12.96 -3.99
CA THR A 67 -18.68 11.82 -3.67
C THR A 67 -17.49 11.74 -4.62
N LEU A 68 -16.29 11.84 -4.07
CA LEU A 68 -15.04 11.53 -4.76
C LEU A 68 -14.80 10.03 -4.69
N VAL A 69 -14.93 9.35 -5.82
CA VAL A 69 -14.76 7.89 -5.90
C VAL A 69 -13.35 7.56 -6.37
N VAL A 70 -12.62 6.81 -5.55
CA VAL A 70 -11.29 6.27 -5.86
C VAL A 70 -11.40 4.77 -5.98
N THR A 71 -11.10 4.25 -7.17
CA THR A 71 -11.06 2.80 -7.44
C THR A 71 -9.61 2.35 -7.45
N GLU A 72 -9.24 1.52 -6.47
CA GLU A 72 -7.93 0.89 -6.36
C GLU A 72 -7.95 -0.47 -7.08
N THR A 73 -6.93 -0.73 -7.90
CA THR A 73 -6.79 -1.96 -8.68
C THR A 73 -5.44 -2.60 -8.39
N GLU A 74 -5.49 -3.83 -7.88
CA GLU A 74 -4.34 -4.72 -7.86
C GLU A 74 -4.05 -5.24 -9.28
N VAL A 75 -2.79 -5.10 -9.73
CA VAL A 75 -2.35 -5.60 -11.04
C VAL A 75 -1.36 -6.73 -10.83
N LEU A 76 -1.55 -7.86 -11.52
CA LEU A 76 -0.77 -9.09 -11.32
C LEU A 76 -0.25 -9.65 -12.65
N THR A 77 1.02 -9.39 -12.98
CA THR A 77 1.73 -10.08 -14.07
C THR A 77 2.35 -11.40 -13.59
N ASN A 78 2.91 -11.42 -12.37
CA ASN A 78 3.56 -12.60 -11.78
C ASN A 78 3.16 -12.75 -10.29
N PRO A 79 1.95 -13.28 -9.99
CA PRO A 79 1.44 -13.34 -8.63
C PRO A 79 2.22 -14.34 -7.76
N CYS A 80 2.34 -14.01 -6.48
CA CYS A 80 2.92 -14.88 -5.47
C CYS A 80 1.83 -15.65 -4.71
N TYR A 81 2.16 -16.82 -4.18
CA TYR A 81 1.24 -17.62 -3.36
C TYR A 81 1.24 -17.16 -1.89
N CYS A 82 1.26 -15.85 -1.66
CA CYS A 82 1.14 -15.25 -0.34
C CYS A 82 0.42 -13.90 -0.40
N LEU A 83 -0.16 -13.49 0.72
CA LEU A 83 -0.77 -12.18 0.92
C LEU A 83 0.15 -11.33 1.80
N CYS A 84 0.23 -10.03 1.53
CA CYS A 84 0.96 -9.03 2.30
C CYS A 84 0.01 -7.90 2.70
N CYS A 85 0.37 -7.25 3.80
CA CYS A 85 -0.26 -6.01 4.23
C CYS A 85 0.47 -4.81 3.61
N TYR A 86 -0.29 -3.83 3.15
CA TYR A 86 0.20 -2.61 2.54
C TYR A 86 -0.45 -1.39 3.19
N ASP A 87 0.32 -0.32 3.35
CA ASP A 87 -0.25 1.02 3.46
C ASP A 87 -0.13 1.67 2.09
N LEU A 88 -1.27 1.94 1.46
CA LEU A 88 -1.35 2.50 0.12
C LEU A 88 -1.78 3.97 0.18
N SER A 89 -1.28 4.75 -0.77
CA SER A 89 -1.64 6.16 -0.87
C SER A 89 -1.71 6.65 -2.31
N THR A 90 -2.63 7.57 -2.56
CA THR A 90 -2.71 8.32 -3.81
C THR A 90 -3.08 9.77 -3.53
N THR A 91 -2.57 10.69 -4.34
CA THR A 91 -2.81 12.13 -4.20
C THR A 91 -3.63 12.65 -5.36
N ILE A 92 -4.62 13.46 -5.04
CA ILE A 92 -5.53 14.10 -5.98
C ILE A 92 -5.34 15.60 -5.82
N GLU A 93 -4.76 16.24 -6.82
CA GLU A 93 -4.48 17.67 -6.80
C GLU A 93 -5.69 18.46 -7.33
N ASP A 94 -5.72 19.77 -7.02
CA ASP A 94 -6.71 20.73 -7.51
C ASP A 94 -8.17 20.31 -7.24
N VAL A 95 -8.43 19.71 -6.07
CA VAL A 95 -9.79 19.36 -5.63
C VAL A 95 -10.59 20.65 -5.37
N PRO A 96 -11.79 20.81 -5.97
CA PRO A 96 -12.61 22.02 -5.78
C PRO A 96 -12.94 22.22 -4.30
N PRO A 97 -13.15 23.48 -3.87
CA PRO A 97 -13.55 23.74 -2.50
C PRO A 97 -14.96 23.21 -2.22
N GLY A 98 -15.17 22.66 -1.03
CA GLY A 98 -16.45 22.06 -0.65
C GLY A 98 -16.36 21.01 0.46
N GLN A 99 -17.51 20.41 0.77
CA GLN A 99 -17.64 19.27 1.68
C GLN A 99 -18.06 18.06 0.86
N PHE A 100 -17.36 16.95 1.03
CA PHE A 100 -17.49 15.79 0.17
C PHE A 100 -17.40 14.50 0.98
N THR A 101 -17.78 13.40 0.34
CA THR A 101 -17.48 12.04 0.80
C THR A 101 -16.40 11.46 -0.08
N LEU A 102 -15.34 10.93 0.50
CA LEU A 102 -14.40 10.06 -0.21
C LEU A 102 -14.93 8.63 -0.13
N ARG A 103 -15.09 7.97 -1.27
CA ARG A 103 -15.34 6.52 -1.35
C ARG A 103 -14.13 5.85 -1.98
N LEU A 104 -13.38 5.12 -1.17
CA LEU A 104 -12.37 4.18 -1.65
C LEU A 104 -13.05 2.84 -1.93
N ARG A 105 -12.78 2.22 -3.08
CA ARG A 105 -13.27 0.87 -3.38
C ARG A 105 -12.21 0.03 -4.10
N TRP A 106 -12.28 -1.26 -3.88
CA TRP A 106 -11.45 -2.28 -4.53
C TRP A 106 -12.26 -3.54 -4.74
N PHE A 107 -11.81 -4.41 -5.64
CA PHE A 107 -12.41 -5.72 -5.82
C PHE A 107 -11.71 -6.72 -4.90
N ASP A 108 -12.47 -7.34 -4.01
CA ASP A 108 -12.01 -8.38 -3.10
C ASP A 108 -12.17 -9.74 -3.81
N TYR A 109 -11.04 -10.40 -4.10
CA TYR A 109 -11.01 -11.66 -4.84
C TYR A 109 -11.34 -12.87 -3.96
N GLU A 110 -11.29 -12.74 -2.64
CA GLU A 110 -11.68 -13.76 -1.68
C GLU A 110 -13.21 -13.81 -1.53
N THR A 111 -13.88 -12.66 -1.52
CA THR A 111 -15.35 -12.57 -1.45
C THR A 111 -16.04 -12.48 -2.80
N LEU A 112 -15.28 -12.19 -3.87
CA LEU A 112 -15.77 -11.95 -5.23
C LEU A 112 -16.77 -10.79 -5.32
N ASP A 113 -16.57 -9.75 -4.52
CA ASP A 113 -17.42 -8.56 -4.47
C ASP A 113 -16.58 -7.27 -4.35
N TRP A 114 -17.23 -6.13 -4.56
CA TRP A 114 -16.63 -4.82 -4.30
C TRP A 114 -16.64 -4.53 -2.80
N ALA A 115 -15.47 -4.34 -2.24
CA ALA A 115 -15.29 -3.78 -0.91
C ALA A 115 -15.11 -2.25 -1.02
N GLN A 116 -15.50 -1.54 0.04
CA GLN A 116 -15.40 -0.09 0.08
C GLN A 116 -15.29 0.47 1.49
N LEU A 117 -14.64 1.63 1.57
CA LEU A 117 -14.55 2.47 2.76
C LEU A 117 -14.97 3.89 2.39
N GLU A 118 -15.57 4.59 3.35
CA GLU A 118 -16.01 5.97 3.16
C GLU A 118 -15.54 6.87 4.30
N ALA A 119 -15.13 8.09 3.96
CA ALA A 119 -14.74 9.10 4.93
C ALA A 119 -15.16 10.49 4.45
N PRO A 120 -15.77 11.33 5.33
CA PRO A 120 -16.04 12.72 4.98
C PRO A 120 -14.75 13.53 4.93
N PHE A 121 -14.67 14.50 4.04
CA PHE A 121 -13.57 15.47 3.98
C PHE A 121 -14.05 16.84 3.47
N GLY A 122 -13.27 17.87 3.75
CA GLY A 122 -13.58 19.24 3.34
C GLY A 122 -12.35 19.96 2.82
N VAL A 123 -12.48 20.61 1.66
CA VAL A 123 -11.40 21.35 1.02
C VAL A 123 -11.73 22.84 1.07
N ASP A 124 -10.79 23.63 1.61
CA ASP A 124 -10.91 25.08 1.66
C ASP A 124 -10.68 25.71 0.27
N ASP A 125 -11.25 26.89 0.05
CA ASP A 125 -10.98 27.67 -1.15
C ASP A 125 -9.62 28.39 -1.01
N VAL A 126 -8.63 27.88 -1.75
CA VAL A 126 -7.28 28.45 -1.85
C VAL A 126 -6.98 28.97 -3.26
N GLY A 127 -8.01 29.15 -4.09
CA GLY A 127 -7.90 29.66 -5.47
C GLY A 127 -7.64 28.58 -6.54
N GLN A 128 -7.97 27.32 -6.26
CA GLN A 128 -7.82 26.21 -7.19
C GLN A 128 -8.77 26.29 -8.40
N SER A 129 -8.29 25.83 -9.55
CA SER A 129 -9.03 25.89 -10.83
C SER A 129 -10.07 24.76 -11.02
N GLY A 130 -9.95 23.67 -10.26
CA GLY A 130 -10.80 22.48 -10.32
C GLY A 130 -10.36 21.38 -11.31
N THR A 131 -9.08 21.32 -11.72
CA THR A 131 -8.58 20.31 -12.69
C THR A 131 -7.87 19.15 -11.98
N HIS A 132 -8.48 17.98 -11.93
CA HIS A 132 -7.88 16.82 -11.24
C HIS A 132 -6.62 16.30 -11.91
N VAL A 133 -5.48 16.38 -11.23
CA VAL A 133 -4.25 15.66 -11.62
C VAL A 133 -4.06 14.49 -10.66
N LEU A 134 -3.89 13.29 -11.24
CA LEU A 134 -3.48 12.11 -10.48
C LEU A 134 -1.99 12.22 -10.19
N GLY A 135 -1.62 12.35 -8.92
CA GLY A 135 -0.22 12.25 -8.51
C GLY A 135 0.30 10.82 -8.58
N ALA A 136 1.61 10.67 -8.45
CA ALA A 136 2.23 9.35 -8.43
C ALA A 136 1.80 8.54 -7.20
N SER A 137 1.39 7.29 -7.41
CA SER A 137 1.24 6.30 -6.33
C SER A 137 2.59 6.07 -5.65
N GLN A 138 2.66 6.33 -4.35
CA GLN A 138 3.85 6.05 -3.54
C GLN A 138 3.55 4.92 -2.56
N SER A 139 4.40 3.89 -2.58
CA SER A 139 4.47 2.88 -1.52
C SER A 139 5.32 3.40 -0.36
N SER A 140 4.84 4.46 0.28
CA SER A 140 5.36 4.90 1.57
C SER A 140 4.18 5.40 2.36
N GLY A 141 3.80 4.60 3.36
CA GLY A 141 2.54 4.72 4.08
C GLY A 141 2.26 6.12 4.57
N CYS A 142 0.98 6.42 4.69
CA CYS A 142 0.45 7.65 5.28
C CYS A 142 0.80 7.84 6.77
N LEU A 143 1.87 7.21 7.25
CA LEU A 143 2.44 7.34 8.57
C LEU A 143 3.43 8.51 8.58
N ALA A 144 2.92 9.74 8.60
CA ALA A 144 3.68 10.85 9.16
C ALA A 144 3.20 11.09 10.60
N ALA A 145 4.06 10.73 11.58
CA ALA A 145 4.04 11.15 12.99
C ALA A 145 3.39 10.26 14.08
N SER A 146 3.61 8.94 14.06
CA SER A 146 3.52 8.13 15.30
C SER A 146 4.75 7.24 15.55
N GLY A 147 5.92 7.85 15.68
CA GLY A 147 6.99 7.34 16.57
C GLY A 147 7.52 5.91 16.38
N ASN A 148 7.21 5.19 15.31
CA ASN A 148 7.84 3.93 14.97
C ASN A 148 8.01 3.86 13.46
N THR A 149 9.28 3.82 13.03
CA THR A 149 9.73 3.76 11.65
C THR A 149 8.97 2.71 10.84
N ALA A 150 8.17 3.15 9.87
CA ALA A 150 7.68 2.29 8.80
C ALA A 150 8.88 1.59 8.12
N ARG A 151 8.86 0.26 8.08
CA ARG A 151 9.90 -0.53 7.41
C ARG A 151 9.61 -0.56 5.92
N SER A 152 10.07 0.46 5.20
CA SER A 152 9.97 0.48 3.75
C SER A 152 10.80 -0.65 3.12
N TRP A 153 10.22 -1.32 2.11
CA TRP A 153 10.84 -2.34 1.25
C TRP A 153 12.17 -1.88 0.61
N SER A 154 12.39 -0.56 0.51
CA SER A 154 13.65 0.01 0.01
C SER A 154 14.85 -0.32 0.90
N ARG A 155 14.67 -0.59 2.20
CA ARG A 155 15.75 -1.03 3.10
C ARG A 155 16.10 -2.51 2.96
N VAL A 156 15.14 -3.35 2.56
CA VAL A 156 15.37 -4.79 2.29
C VAL A 156 16.22 -4.98 1.04
N LYS A 157 16.03 -4.16 0.00
CA LYS A 157 16.84 -4.21 -1.23
C LYS A 157 18.32 -3.81 -1.02
N THR A 158 18.64 -3.09 0.06
CA THR A 158 20.04 -2.71 0.38
C THR A 158 20.79 -3.81 1.13
N LEU A 159 20.10 -4.75 1.78
CA LEU A 159 20.72 -5.82 2.58
C LEU A 159 21.07 -7.08 1.76
N TYR A 160 20.64 -7.17 0.50
CA TYR A 160 20.91 -8.29 -0.41
C TYR A 160 21.70 -7.87 -1.67
N ARG A 161 22.49 -6.80 -1.57
CA ARG A 161 23.58 -6.47 -2.51
C ARG A 161 24.91 -6.78 -1.86
#